data_AF-A0AAV5BNQ2-F1
#
_entry.id   AF-A0AAV5BNQ2-F1
#
_cell.length_a   1.000
_cell.length_b   1.000
_cell.length_c   1.000
_cell.angle_alpha   90.00
_cell.angle_beta   90.00
_cell.angle_gamma   90.00
#
_symmetry.space_group_name_H-M   'P 1'
#
loop_
_entity.id
_entity.type
_entity.pdbx_description
1 polymer ?
#
loop_
_entity_poly.entity_id
_entity_poly.type
_entity_poly.pdbx_seq_one_letter_code
_entity_poly.pdbx_strand_id
1 'polypeptide(L)'
;MAAVVGSSLLRSSALLPTSPALPSSSSSSYPSASPASKPGQEQEFVRGCCARTLYPRLSVAGLEPYAAAARSSHARLVLASANLALAALASLAGRIALPPPSFGALGDCAEAVTAAADETARAAELSGVDQVVGPEVMWRVGDTLMWLSAAMTYEETCL
;
A
#
# COMPACT_ATOMS: atom_id res chain seq x y z
N MET A 1 -18.39 48.90 -25.00
CA MET A 1 -17.48 48.68 -26.14
C MET A 1 -17.66 47.22 -26.55
N ALA A 2 -18.61 46.90 -27.42
CA ALA A 2 -18.45 46.78 -28.88
C ALA A 2 -17.31 45.79 -29.23
N ALA A 3 -17.50 44.65 -29.91
CA ALA A 3 -18.33 44.42 -31.09
C ALA A 3 -18.85 42.96 -31.22
N VAL A 4 -20.01 42.86 -31.89
CA VAL A 4 -20.59 41.70 -32.59
C VAL A 4 -19.91 41.55 -33.95
N VAL A 5 -19.66 40.31 -34.43
CA VAL A 5 -19.80 39.76 -35.81
C VAL A 5 -19.58 38.24 -35.64
N GLY A 6 -20.30 37.26 -36.19
CA GLY A 6 -21.20 37.18 -37.33
C GLY A 6 -20.86 35.89 -38.11
N SER A 7 -21.78 34.93 -38.08
CA SER A 7 -22.16 33.93 -39.09
C SER A 7 -21.18 33.51 -40.20
N SER A 8 -20.94 32.19 -40.37
CA SER A 8 -21.44 31.41 -41.53
C SER A 8 -20.83 30.01 -41.65
N LEU A 9 -21.71 29.01 -41.54
CA LEU A 9 -21.85 27.80 -42.38
C LEU A 9 -20.59 27.21 -43.04
N LEU A 10 -20.19 26.01 -42.60
CA LEU A 10 -20.01 24.89 -43.52
C LEU A 10 -20.49 23.59 -42.87
N ARG A 11 -21.60 23.08 -43.38
CA ARG A 11 -22.04 21.69 -43.27
C ARG A 11 -20.91 20.79 -43.74
N SER A 12 -20.54 19.81 -42.93
CA SER A 12 -19.85 18.61 -43.41
C SER A 12 -20.47 17.43 -42.71
N SER A 13 -21.48 16.87 -43.36
CA SER A 13 -22.07 15.58 -43.03
C SER A 13 -21.02 14.51 -43.35
N ALA A 14 -20.25 14.09 -42.35
CA ALA A 14 -19.47 12.87 -42.43
C ALA A 14 -20.36 11.70 -41.97
N LEU A 15 -20.83 10.92 -42.93
CA LEU A 15 -21.49 9.64 -42.71
C LEU A 15 -20.46 8.69 -42.08
N LEU A 16 -20.62 8.35 -40.81
CA LEU A 16 -19.85 7.27 -40.20
C LEU A 16 -20.44 5.90 -40.62
N PRO A 17 -19.60 4.91 -40.98
CA PRO A 17 -20.07 3.57 -41.27
C PRO A 17 -20.54 2.85 -40.00
N THR A 18 -21.72 2.27 -40.09
CA THR A 18 -22.39 1.43 -39.09
C THR A 18 -21.52 0.22 -38.76
N SER A 19 -20.99 0.17 -37.53
CA SER A 19 -20.24 -1.00 -37.05
C SER A 19 -21.20 -2.12 -36.64
N PRO A 20 -20.95 -3.38 -37.04
CA PRO A 20 -21.78 -4.51 -36.63
C PRO A 20 -21.59 -4.82 -35.13
N ALA A 21 -22.70 -5.03 -34.44
CA ALA A 21 -22.77 -5.43 -33.04
C ALA A 21 -22.11 -6.81 -32.82
N LEU A 22 -21.17 -6.88 -31.88
CA LEU A 22 -20.60 -8.13 -31.39
C LEU A 22 -21.54 -8.78 -30.35
N PRO A 23 -21.76 -10.10 -30.40
CA PRO A 23 -22.64 -10.80 -29.46
C PRO A 23 -22.06 -10.88 -28.06
N SER A 24 -22.94 -10.66 -27.07
CA SER A 24 -22.71 -10.86 -25.64
C SER A 24 -22.16 -12.25 -25.36
N SER A 25 -20.94 -12.32 -24.84
CA SER A 25 -20.38 -13.54 -24.26
C SER A 25 -20.79 -13.64 -22.80
N SER A 26 -21.85 -14.39 -22.54
CA SER A 26 -22.11 -14.97 -21.24
C SER A 26 -21.10 -16.09 -20.99
N SER A 27 -20.33 -16.06 -19.91
CA SER A 27 -19.92 -17.30 -19.23
C SER A 27 -19.22 -17.08 -17.89
N SER A 28 -19.69 -17.90 -16.96
CA SER A 28 -19.00 -18.46 -15.81
C SER A 28 -18.61 -17.50 -14.67
N SER A 29 -19.58 -17.28 -13.79
CA SER A 29 -19.31 -17.06 -12.37
C SER A 29 -18.61 -18.30 -11.80
N TYR A 30 -17.28 -18.30 -11.79
CA TYR A 30 -16.52 -19.23 -10.96
C TYR A 30 -16.61 -18.76 -9.51
N PRO A 31 -17.07 -19.59 -8.56
CA PRO A 31 -16.82 -19.30 -7.16
C PRO A 31 -15.31 -19.39 -6.94
N SER A 32 -14.65 -18.23 -6.85
CA SER A 32 -13.26 -18.13 -6.39
C SER A 32 -13.24 -18.38 -4.89
N ALA A 33 -13.36 -19.65 -4.51
CA ALA A 33 -12.98 -20.10 -3.19
C ALA A 33 -11.45 -20.28 -3.23
N SER A 34 -10.70 -19.31 -2.70
CA SER A 34 -9.27 -19.50 -2.43
C SER A 34 -9.08 -20.80 -1.64
N PRO A 35 -8.30 -21.77 -2.14
CA PRO A 35 -8.01 -22.96 -1.36
C PRO A 35 -7.30 -22.53 -0.08
N ALA A 36 -7.76 -23.05 1.07
CA ALA A 36 -7.05 -22.90 2.32
C ALA A 36 -5.64 -23.46 2.14
N SER A 37 -4.64 -22.59 2.23
CA SER A 37 -3.24 -22.96 2.07
C SER A 37 -2.79 -23.74 3.30
N LYS A 38 -1.87 -24.69 3.13
CA LYS A 38 -1.32 -25.44 4.27
C LYS A 38 -0.41 -24.50 5.09
N PRO A 39 -0.38 -24.61 6.44
CA PRO A 39 0.43 -23.73 7.29
C PRO A 39 1.91 -23.63 6.85
N GLY A 40 2.50 -24.73 6.39
CA GLY A 40 3.89 -24.75 5.89
C GLY A 40 4.11 -23.94 4.61
N GLN A 41 3.11 -23.88 3.72
CA GLN A 41 3.22 -23.07 2.49
C GLN A 41 3.20 -21.58 2.79
N GLU A 42 2.40 -21.16 3.77
CA GLU A 42 2.32 -19.77 4.19
C GLU A 42 3.62 -19.32 4.86
N GLN A 43 4.23 -20.19 5.68
CA GLN A 43 5.54 -19.94 6.27
C GLN A 43 6.65 -19.84 5.20
N GLU A 44 6.64 -20.71 4.20
CA GLU A 44 7.57 -20.64 3.06
C GLU A 44 7.39 -19.36 2.25
N PHE A 45 6.15 -18.95 2.02
CA PHE A 45 5.83 -17.66 1.38
C PHE A 45 6.44 -16.48 2.15
N VAL A 46 6.22 -16.41 3.47
CA VAL A 46 6.80 -15.37 4.33
C VAL A 46 8.32 -15.39 4.27
N ARG A 47 8.95 -16.57 4.37
CA ARG A 47 10.42 -16.71 4.27
C ARG A 47 10.95 -16.22 2.93
N GLY A 48 10.25 -16.52 1.82
CA GLY A 48 10.59 -16.04 0.49
C GLY A 48 10.53 -14.51 0.37
N CYS A 49 9.49 -13.88 0.92
CA CYS A 49 9.40 -12.42 0.96
C CYS A 49 10.52 -11.81 1.83
N CYS A 50 10.75 -12.38 3.01
CA CYS A 50 11.74 -11.92 3.98
C CYS A 50 13.19 -12.05 3.48
N ALA A 51 13.48 -13.03 2.61
CA ALA A 51 14.81 -13.20 2.02
C ALA A 51 15.27 -12.01 1.16
N ARG A 52 14.34 -11.13 0.75
CA ARG A 52 14.61 -9.92 -0.04
C ARG A 52 14.77 -8.66 0.81
N THR A 53 14.68 -8.76 2.13
CA THR A 53 14.84 -7.61 3.03
C THR A 53 16.28 -7.48 3.51
N LEU A 54 16.64 -6.28 4.02
CA LEU A 54 17.97 -6.03 4.60
C LEU A 54 18.22 -6.84 5.89
N TYR A 55 17.15 -7.15 6.62
CA TYR A 55 17.20 -7.92 7.87
C TYR A 55 16.35 -9.20 7.81
N PRO A 56 16.75 -10.24 7.04
CA PRO A 56 15.91 -11.42 6.81
C PRO A 56 15.53 -12.18 8.08
N ARG A 57 16.43 -12.25 9.06
CA ARG A 57 16.15 -12.97 10.32
C ARG A 57 15.10 -12.24 11.17
N LEU A 58 15.19 -10.91 11.22
CA LEU A 58 14.24 -10.08 11.96
C LEU A 58 12.86 -10.10 11.29
N SER A 59 12.82 -9.98 9.96
CA SER A 59 11.56 -10.03 9.21
C SER A 59 10.86 -11.38 9.34
N VAL A 60 11.58 -12.51 9.26
CA VAL A 60 10.99 -13.83 9.51
C VAL A 60 10.47 -13.93 10.94
N ALA A 61 11.27 -13.58 11.94
CA ALA A 61 10.86 -13.67 13.34
C ALA A 61 9.61 -12.81 13.65
N GLY A 62 9.50 -11.63 13.03
CA GLY A 62 8.35 -10.75 13.19
C GLY A 62 7.11 -11.18 12.42
N LEU A 63 7.27 -11.75 11.21
CA LEU A 63 6.15 -12.01 10.29
C LEU A 63 5.67 -13.45 10.26
N GLU A 64 6.48 -14.42 10.70
CA GLU A 64 6.07 -15.83 10.76
C GLU A 64 4.76 -16.03 11.56
N PRO A 65 4.54 -15.38 12.72
CA PRO A 65 3.27 -15.50 13.46
C PRO A 65 2.04 -15.06 12.66
N TYR A 66 2.23 -14.23 11.62
CA TYR A 66 1.17 -13.70 10.77
C TYR A 66 1.01 -14.46 9.44
N ALA A 67 1.81 -15.50 9.18
CA ALA A 67 1.80 -16.25 7.93
C ALA A 67 0.39 -16.76 7.55
N ALA A 68 -0.32 -17.35 8.52
CA ALA A 68 -1.67 -17.86 8.31
C ALA A 68 -2.73 -16.77 8.03
N ALA A 69 -2.55 -15.58 8.60
CA ALA A 69 -3.42 -14.44 8.32
C ALA A 69 -3.15 -13.86 6.92
N ALA A 70 -1.90 -13.89 6.47
CA ALA A 70 -1.51 -13.42 5.15
C ALA A 70 -2.09 -14.28 4.02
N ARG A 71 -2.29 -15.59 4.24
CA ARG A 71 -2.81 -16.54 3.24
C ARG A 71 -2.10 -16.42 1.88
N SER A 72 -0.78 -16.31 1.92
CA SER A 72 0.09 -16.12 0.75
C SER A 72 -0.25 -14.90 -0.15
N SER A 73 -0.94 -13.88 0.41
CA SER A 73 -1.14 -12.60 -0.27
C SER A 73 -0.02 -11.62 0.10
N HIS A 74 0.62 -11.04 -0.93
CA HIS A 74 1.59 -9.97 -0.76
C HIS A 74 0.99 -8.75 -0.06
N ALA A 75 -0.24 -8.37 -0.42
CA ALA A 75 -0.90 -7.22 0.17
C ALA A 75 -1.18 -7.43 1.66
N ARG A 76 -1.69 -8.60 2.05
CA ARG A 76 -1.93 -8.91 3.47
C ARG A 76 -0.65 -8.98 4.26
N LEU A 77 0.43 -9.50 3.66
CA LEU A 77 1.73 -9.53 4.32
C LEU A 77 2.31 -8.12 4.49
N VAL A 78 2.17 -7.24 3.48
CA VAL A 78 2.54 -5.82 3.58
C VAL A 78 1.76 -5.14 4.71
N LEU A 79 0.44 -5.33 4.77
CA LEU A 79 -0.40 -4.80 5.86
C LEU A 79 0.04 -5.32 7.24
N ALA A 80 0.34 -6.62 7.37
CA ALA A 80 0.85 -7.18 8.62
C ALA A 80 2.19 -6.54 9.01
N SER A 81 3.10 -6.36 8.04
CA SER A 81 4.40 -5.71 8.29
C SER A 81 4.27 -4.23 8.66
N ALA A 82 3.39 -3.48 8.01
CA ALA A 82 3.14 -2.08 8.32
C ALA A 82 2.54 -1.93 9.73
N ASN A 83 1.57 -2.76 10.10
CA ASN A 83 1.01 -2.75 11.46
C ASN A 83 2.04 -3.12 12.54
N LEU A 84 2.92 -4.07 12.25
CA LEU A 84 4.02 -4.44 13.16
C LEU A 84 5.01 -3.27 13.33
N ALA A 85 5.39 -2.62 12.23
CA ALA A 85 6.27 -1.46 12.25
C ALA A 85 5.63 -0.28 12.99
N LEU A 86 4.36 0.01 12.74
CA LEU A 86 3.59 1.04 13.43
C LEU A 86 3.58 0.83 14.95
N ALA A 87 3.32 -0.41 15.40
CA ALA A 87 3.34 -0.73 16.82
C ALA A 87 4.74 -0.55 17.45
N ALA A 88 5.79 -0.91 16.71
CA ALA A 88 7.17 -0.72 17.16
C ALA A 88 7.54 0.79 17.25
N LEU A 89 7.19 1.58 16.24
CA LEU A 89 7.43 3.03 16.20
C LEU A 89 6.67 3.76 17.31
N ALA A 90 5.39 3.43 17.51
CA ALA A 90 4.58 4.01 18.60
C ALA A 90 5.15 3.66 19.98
N SER A 91 5.61 2.41 20.18
CA SER A 91 6.28 2.01 21.42
C SER A 91 7.58 2.77 21.64
N LEU A 92 8.38 2.95 20.59
CA LEU A 92 9.63 3.70 20.63
C LEU A 92 9.40 5.17 20.97
N ALA A 93 8.46 5.83 20.28
CA ALA A 93 8.08 7.22 20.56
C ALA A 93 7.68 7.39 22.03
N GLY A 94 6.83 6.51 22.56
CA GLY A 94 6.43 6.55 23.98
C GLY A 94 7.58 6.37 24.97
N ARG A 95 8.61 5.59 24.62
CA ARG A 95 9.80 5.38 25.47
C ARG A 95 10.75 6.57 25.44
N ILE A 96 10.93 7.20 24.27
CA ILE A 96 11.80 8.37 24.11
C ILE A 96 11.14 9.62 24.71
N ALA A 97 9.81 9.66 24.76
CA ALA A 97 9.03 10.74 25.38
C ALA A 97 8.82 10.59 26.91
N LEU A 98 9.30 9.52 27.54
CA LEU A 98 9.12 9.26 28.97
C LEU A 98 9.98 10.12 29.93
N PRO A 99 11.17 10.64 29.59
CA PRO A 99 11.67 11.84 30.25
C PRO A 99 10.86 13.06 29.80
N PRO A 100 10.71 14.13 30.60
CA PRO A 100 10.11 15.38 30.12
C PRO A 100 10.75 15.74 28.79
N PRO A 101 9.97 16.21 27.77
CA PRO A 101 10.49 16.47 26.43
C PRO A 101 11.75 17.30 26.55
N SER A 102 12.90 16.64 26.42
CA SER A 102 14.17 17.30 26.58
C SER A 102 14.37 18.08 25.30
N PHE A 103 14.46 19.40 25.40
CA PHE A 103 14.89 20.22 24.28
C PHE A 103 16.23 19.69 23.75
N GLY A 104 16.32 19.47 22.43
CA GLY A 104 17.48 18.90 21.76
C GLY A 104 17.19 17.55 21.09
N ALA A 105 18.26 16.81 20.75
CA ALA A 105 18.21 15.67 19.84
C ALA A 105 17.21 14.56 20.18
N LEU A 106 16.92 14.32 21.48
CA LEU A 106 15.92 13.32 21.87
C LEU A 106 14.48 13.78 21.61
N GLY A 107 14.20 15.09 21.73
CA GLY A 107 12.92 15.69 21.36
C GLY A 107 12.73 15.63 19.85
N ASP A 108 13.74 16.04 19.08
CA ASP A 108 13.73 15.98 17.62
C ASP A 108 13.53 14.53 17.12
N CYS A 109 14.19 13.56 17.77
CA CYS A 109 13.99 12.15 17.46
C CYS A 109 12.59 11.64 17.83
N ALA A 110 12.02 12.06 18.96
CA ALA A 110 10.64 11.68 19.32
C ALA A 110 9.63 12.20 18.28
N GLU A 111 9.80 13.43 17.78
CA GLU A 111 9.00 13.98 16.69
C GLU A 111 9.18 13.19 15.39
N ALA A 112 10.43 12.86 15.03
CA ALA A 112 10.71 12.09 13.83
C ALA A 112 10.13 10.66 13.87
N VAL A 113 10.26 9.95 15.00
CA VAL A 113 9.65 8.61 15.17
C VAL A 113 8.13 8.69 15.12
N THR A 114 7.53 9.76 15.64
CA THR A 114 6.08 10.00 15.53
C THR A 114 5.68 10.22 14.07
N ALA A 115 6.44 11.02 13.31
CA ALA A 115 6.21 11.20 11.89
C ALA A 115 6.37 9.88 11.10
N ALA A 116 7.37 9.06 11.45
CA ALA A 116 7.52 7.73 10.87
C ALA A 116 6.31 6.83 11.14
N ALA A 117 5.75 6.89 12.36
CA ALA A 117 4.54 6.15 12.72
C ALA A 117 3.34 6.62 11.88
N ASP A 118 3.14 7.92 11.72
CA ASP A 118 2.04 8.47 10.93
C ASP A 118 2.10 8.04 9.46
N GLU A 119 3.28 8.08 8.84
CA GLU A 119 3.45 7.61 7.46
C GLU A 119 3.27 6.08 7.34
N THR A 120 3.73 5.33 8.34
CA THR A 120 3.49 3.87 8.40
C THR A 120 2.00 3.55 8.56
N ALA A 121 1.25 4.37 9.30
CA ALA A 121 -0.20 4.22 9.44
C ALA A 121 -0.92 4.43 8.10
N ARG A 122 -0.52 5.44 7.30
CA ARG A 122 -1.03 5.63 5.93
C ARG A 122 -0.70 4.46 5.02
N ALA A 123 0.51 3.91 5.12
CA ALA A 123 0.88 2.70 4.40
C ALA A 123 -0.01 1.49 4.77
N ALA A 124 -0.47 1.41 6.02
CA ALA A 124 -1.39 0.37 6.48
C ALA A 124 -2.84 0.56 5.96
N GLU A 125 -3.16 1.66 5.27
CA GLU A 125 -4.47 1.87 4.64
C GLU A 125 -4.64 1.07 3.33
N LEU A 126 -3.62 0.30 2.88
CA LEU A 126 -3.66 -0.62 1.73
C LEU A 126 -4.73 -1.74 1.84
N SER A 127 -5.58 -1.70 2.86
CA SER A 127 -6.71 -2.59 3.07
C SER A 127 -7.58 -2.73 1.79
N GLY A 128 -8.05 -3.95 1.55
CA GLY A 128 -8.92 -4.22 0.40
C GLY A 128 -8.24 -4.16 -0.97
N VAL A 129 -6.91 -4.00 -1.07
CA VAL A 129 -6.23 -4.06 -2.39
C VAL A 129 -6.35 -5.43 -3.05
N ASP A 130 -6.53 -6.51 -2.27
CA ASP A 130 -6.82 -7.85 -2.80
C ASP A 130 -8.18 -7.93 -3.54
N GLN A 131 -9.07 -6.95 -3.33
CA GLN A 131 -10.42 -6.92 -3.90
C GLN A 131 -10.53 -6.07 -5.16
N VAL A 132 -9.46 -5.37 -5.54
CA VAL A 132 -9.42 -4.55 -6.75
C VAL A 132 -8.48 -5.12 -7.79
N VAL A 133 -8.76 -4.77 -9.04
CA VAL A 133 -8.06 -5.28 -10.22
C VAL A 133 -7.73 -4.14 -11.17
N GLY A 134 -6.66 -4.31 -11.94
CA GLY A 134 -6.23 -3.32 -12.94
C GLY A 134 -5.40 -2.17 -12.33
N PRO A 135 -5.41 -0.98 -12.96
CA PRO A 135 -4.44 0.09 -12.66
C PRO A 135 -4.54 0.63 -11.23
N GLU A 136 -5.69 0.48 -10.58
CA GLU A 136 -5.89 0.87 -9.19
C GLU A 136 -4.95 0.15 -8.22
N VAL A 137 -4.66 -1.14 -8.47
CA VAL A 137 -3.71 -1.92 -7.65
C VAL A 137 -2.33 -1.27 -7.67
N MET A 138 -1.86 -0.86 -8.85
CA MET A 138 -0.55 -0.25 -9.03
C MET A 138 -0.48 1.12 -8.36
N TRP A 139 -1.54 1.91 -8.44
CA TRP A 139 -1.62 3.21 -7.77
C TRP A 139 -1.57 3.07 -6.25
N ARG A 140 -2.40 2.19 -5.66
CA ARG A 140 -2.40 1.99 -4.20
C ARG A 140 -1.06 1.46 -3.68
N VAL A 141 -0.45 0.51 -4.39
CA VAL A 141 0.89 0.00 -4.03
C VAL A 141 1.95 1.10 -4.16
N GLY A 142 1.83 1.97 -5.16
CA GLY A 142 2.71 3.14 -5.33
C GLY A 142 2.63 4.10 -4.16
N ASP A 143 1.42 4.43 -3.71
CA ASP A 143 1.21 5.26 -2.52
C ASP A 143 1.78 4.61 -1.26
N THR A 144 1.52 3.31 -1.05
CA THR A 144 2.10 2.57 0.08
C THR A 144 3.63 2.62 0.06
N LEU A 145 4.26 2.43 -1.10
CA LEU A 145 5.72 2.50 -1.24
C LEU A 145 6.23 3.90 -0.89
N MET A 146 5.54 4.95 -1.33
CA MET A 146 5.89 6.33 -1.04
C MET A 146 5.83 6.62 0.47
N TRP A 147 4.73 6.23 1.13
CA TRP A 147 4.58 6.41 2.57
C TRP A 147 5.62 5.62 3.38
N LEU A 148 5.91 4.37 3.01
CA LEU A 148 6.95 3.59 3.66
C LEU A 148 8.35 4.18 3.44
N SER A 149 8.64 4.73 2.26
CA SER A 149 9.92 5.40 2.00
C SER A 149 10.08 6.67 2.85
N ALA A 150 8.99 7.40 3.08
CA ALA A 150 8.98 8.55 3.99
C ALA A 150 9.21 8.11 5.44
N ALA A 151 8.53 7.04 5.88
CA ALA A 151 8.71 6.48 7.23
C ALA A 151 10.17 6.06 7.49
N MET A 152 10.79 5.33 6.55
CA MET A 152 12.20 4.93 6.61
C MET A 152 13.14 6.16 6.71
N THR A 153 12.83 7.23 5.99
CA THR A 153 13.62 8.47 6.05
C THR A 153 13.52 9.12 7.42
N TYR A 154 12.32 9.17 8.01
CA TYR A 154 12.12 9.74 9.34
C TYR A 154 12.78 8.93 10.44
N GLU A 155 12.72 7.59 10.41
CA GLU A 155 13.44 6.78 11.42
C GLU A 155 14.96 6.93 11.33
N GLU A 156 15.52 7.13 10.14
CA GLU A 156 16.96 7.34 9.95
C GLU A 156 17.46 8.66 10.55
N THR A 157 16.60 9.66 10.74
CA THR A 157 17.00 10.94 11.36
C THR A 157 17.38 10.82 12.84
N CYS A 158 17.03 9.71 13.49
CA CYS A 158 17.33 9.44 14.90
C CYS A 158 18.70 8.79 15.15
N LEU A 159 19.38 8.28 14.10
CA LEU A 159 20.65 7.55 14.19
C LEU A 159 21.85 8.48 14.06
#